data_AF-A0A0P8XQ25-F1
#
_entry.id   AF-A0A0P8XQ25-F1
#
_cell.length_a   1.000
_cell.length_b   1.000
_cell.length_c   1.000
_cell.angle_alpha   90.00
_cell.angle_beta   90.00
_cell.angle_gamma   90.00
#
_symmetry.space_group_name_H-M   'P 1'
#
loop_
_entity.id
_entity.type
_entity.pdbx_description
1 polymer ?
#
loop_
_entity_poly.entity_id
_entity_poly.type
_entity_poly.pdbx_seq_one_letter_code
_entity_poly.pdbx_strand_id
1 'polypeptide(L)'
;MRKPIVILILIFIAVAGLVYFQNSSRENRERIIKLKATFRMGGAIYNGYEMREDTLVFKFERKGDFFTQAIETKEVTTEEKLSPKRVIMEVITNGETKTYEAKFIDESEEVALYEASELE
;
A
#
# COMPACT_ATOMS: atom_id res chain seq x y z
N MET A 1 -33.69 -37.00 20.58
CA MET A 1 -33.40 -35.59 20.96
C MET A 1 -32.10 -35.04 20.32
N ARG A 2 -31.86 -35.20 19.00
CA ARG A 2 -30.61 -34.74 18.34
C ARG A 2 -30.76 -33.54 17.39
N LYS A 3 -32.00 -33.12 17.10
CA LYS A 3 -32.31 -32.02 16.17
C LYS A 3 -31.86 -30.62 16.62
N PRO A 4 -31.88 -30.23 17.91
CA PRO A 4 -31.54 -28.84 18.27
C PRO A 4 -30.04 -28.54 18.14
N ILE A 5 -29.18 -29.55 18.32
CA ILE A 5 -27.71 -29.37 18.25
C ILE A 5 -27.26 -29.09 16.81
N VAL A 6 -27.87 -29.76 15.83
CA VAL A 6 -27.56 -29.56 14.40
C VAL A 6 -27.94 -28.15 13.94
N ILE A 7 -29.07 -27.63 14.42
CA ILE A 7 -29.53 -26.26 14.10
C ILE A 7 -28.57 -25.23 14.68
N LEU A 8 -28.11 -25.44 15.92
CA LEU A 8 -27.19 -24.52 16.60
C LEU A 8 -25.81 -24.46 15.90
N ILE A 9 -25.31 -25.60 15.42
CA ILE A 9 -24.07 -25.68 14.63
C ILE A 9 -24.23 -24.96 13.28
N LEU A 10 -25.36 -25.15 12.59
CA LEU A 10 -25.62 -24.48 11.32
C LEU A 10 -25.70 -22.96 11.47
N ILE A 11 -26.32 -22.46 12.54
CA ILE A 11 -26.36 -21.02 12.83
C ILE A 11 -24.94 -20.50 13.08
N PHE A 12 -24.13 -21.23 13.85
CA PHE A 12 -22.75 -20.81 14.14
C PHE A 12 -21.89 -20.74 12.88
N ILE A 13 -22.02 -21.72 11.97
CA ILE A 13 -21.32 -21.73 10.69
C ILE A 13 -21.82 -20.59 9.78
N ALA A 14 -23.12 -20.33 9.74
CA ALA A 14 -23.68 -19.24 8.95
C ALA A 14 -23.19 -17.87 9.45
N VAL A 15 -23.17 -17.65 10.77
CA VAL A 15 -22.66 -16.42 11.38
C VAL A 15 -21.16 -16.27 11.13
N ALA A 16 -20.37 -17.33 11.33
CA ALA A 16 -18.94 -17.30 11.04
C ALA A 16 -18.65 -17.03 9.56
N GLY A 17 -19.40 -17.66 8.65
CA GLY A 17 -19.30 -17.41 7.21
C GLY A 17 -19.64 -15.96 6.84
N LEU A 18 -20.66 -15.38 7.47
CA LEU A 18 -21.08 -14.01 7.21
C LEU A 18 -20.05 -12.98 7.71
N VAL A 19 -19.45 -13.22 8.89
CA VAL A 19 -18.36 -12.39 9.44
C VAL A 19 -17.11 -12.47 8.57
N TYR A 20 -16.74 -13.67 8.12
CA TYR A 20 -15.57 -13.88 7.26
C TYR A 20 -15.75 -13.20 5.89
N PHE A 21 -16.95 -13.32 5.31
CA PHE A 21 -17.29 -12.72 4.02
C PHE A 21 -17.32 -11.18 4.06
N GLN A 22 -17.86 -10.59 5.14
CA GLN A 22 -17.83 -9.13 5.32
C GLN A 22 -16.42 -8.60 5.48
N ASN A 23 -15.55 -9.31 6.21
CA ASN A 23 -14.16 -8.89 6.40
C ASN A 23 -13.37 -8.91 5.08
N SER A 24 -13.56 -9.95 4.27
CA SER A 24 -12.96 -10.07 2.92
C SER A 24 -13.40 -8.94 1.96
N SER A 25 -14.63 -8.44 2.10
CA SER A 25 -15.15 -7.38 1.23
C SER A 25 -14.61 -5.98 1.56
N ARG A 26 -13.94 -5.81 2.70
CA ARG A 26 -13.22 -4.56 3.06
C ARG A 26 -11.80 -4.53 2.49
N GLU A 27 -11.18 -5.69 2.40
CA GLU A 27 -9.78 -5.86 2.00
C GLU A 27 -9.56 -5.63 0.49
N ASN A 28 -10.63 -5.69 -0.32
CA ASN A 28 -10.53 -5.62 -1.79
C ASN A 28 -11.34 -4.46 -2.41
N ARG A 29 -11.48 -3.34 -1.71
CA ARG A 29 -12.04 -2.12 -2.32
C ARG A 29 -10.94 -1.35 -3.02
N GLU A 30 -11.12 -1.17 -4.32
CA GLU A 30 -10.27 -0.30 -5.13
C GLU A 30 -10.37 1.15 -4.62
N ARG A 31 -9.22 1.74 -4.33
CA ARG A 31 -9.09 3.13 -3.85
C ARG A 31 -7.93 3.82 -4.54
N ILE A 32 -7.98 5.15 -4.58
CA ILE A 32 -6.82 5.95 -4.95
C ILE A 32 -5.75 5.73 -3.88
N ILE A 33 -4.53 5.38 -4.29
CA ILE A 33 -3.44 5.16 -3.35
C ILE A 33 -2.57 6.41 -3.32
N LYS A 34 -2.42 7.00 -2.13
CA LYS A 34 -1.52 8.12 -1.88
C LYS A 34 -0.31 7.62 -1.10
N LEU A 35 0.89 7.94 -1.59
CA LEU A 35 2.14 7.68 -0.91
C LEU A 35 2.78 8.99 -0.46
N LYS A 36 3.08 9.08 0.83
CA LYS A 36 3.99 10.07 1.41
C LYS A 36 5.39 9.46 1.50
N ALA A 37 6.28 9.89 0.62
CA ALA A 37 7.64 9.37 0.48
C ALA A 37 8.65 10.33 1.12
N THR A 38 9.46 9.84 2.04
CA THR A 38 10.54 10.61 2.70
C THR A 38 11.91 10.11 2.25
N PHE A 39 12.71 11.02 1.71
CA PHE A 39 14.05 10.76 1.19
C PHE A 39 15.09 11.35 2.13
N ARG A 40 16.19 10.63 2.33
CA ARG A 40 17.32 11.10 3.15
C ARG A 40 18.13 12.19 2.45
N MET A 41 18.07 12.21 1.11
CA MET A 41 18.74 13.18 0.25
C MET A 41 17.77 13.65 -0.83
N GLY A 42 17.85 14.95 -1.15
CA GLY A 42 17.01 15.56 -2.16
C GLY A 42 17.32 15.10 -3.58
N GLY A 43 16.48 15.52 -4.52
CA GLY A 43 16.68 15.28 -5.96
C GLY A 43 16.08 13.96 -6.47
N ALA A 44 15.25 13.30 -5.66
CA ALA A 44 14.41 12.22 -6.15
C ALA A 44 13.28 12.77 -7.02
N ILE A 45 13.11 12.23 -8.22
CA ILE A 45 12.07 12.59 -9.18
C ILE A 45 11.09 11.43 -9.26
N TYR A 46 9.80 11.72 -9.20
CA TYR A 46 8.77 10.70 -9.35
C TYR A 46 8.63 10.29 -10.83
N ASN A 47 8.73 8.99 -11.10
CA ASN A 47 8.67 8.40 -12.44
C ASN A 47 7.38 7.60 -12.68
N GLY A 48 6.38 7.74 -11.80
CA GLY A 48 5.11 7.02 -11.90
C GLY A 48 5.05 5.77 -11.00
N TYR A 49 4.05 4.95 -11.24
CA TYR A 49 3.81 3.73 -10.49
C TYR A 49 3.55 2.54 -11.41
N GLU A 50 3.72 1.33 -10.91
CA GLU A 50 3.28 0.12 -11.60
C GLU A 50 2.79 -0.94 -10.62
N MET A 51 1.91 -1.82 -11.10
CA MET A 51 1.52 -3.03 -10.38
C MET A 51 2.46 -4.16 -10.77
N ARG A 52 3.14 -4.75 -9.77
CA ARG A 52 3.88 -6.01 -9.88
C ARG A 52 3.14 -7.08 -9.10
N GLU A 53 2.41 -7.95 -9.80
CA GLU A 53 1.47 -8.90 -9.18
C GLU A 53 0.47 -8.17 -8.27
N ASP A 54 0.51 -8.41 -6.95
CA ASP A 54 -0.32 -7.75 -5.95
C ASP A 54 0.37 -6.58 -5.23
N THR A 55 1.55 -6.15 -5.70
CA THR A 55 2.34 -5.07 -5.10
C THR A 55 2.30 -3.81 -5.97
N LEU A 56 1.86 -2.70 -5.39
CA LEU A 56 1.98 -1.39 -6.01
C LEU A 56 3.37 -0.81 -5.75
N VAL A 57 4.08 -0.45 -6.80
CA VAL A 57 5.43 0.09 -6.76
C VAL A 57 5.40 1.55 -7.20
N PHE A 58 5.67 2.48 -6.30
CA PHE A 58 5.94 3.88 -6.65
C PHE A 58 7.41 4.04 -6.99
N LYS A 59 7.71 4.52 -8.19
CA LYS A 59 9.08 4.64 -8.70
C LYS A 59 9.59 6.05 -8.60
N PHE A 60 10.78 6.17 -8.04
CA PHE A 60 11.54 7.40 -7.99
C PHE A 60 12.92 7.19 -8.58
N GLU A 61 13.45 8.23 -9.21
CA GLU A 61 14.79 8.21 -9.79
C GLU A 61 15.58 9.45 -9.37
N ARG A 62 16.85 9.21 -9.07
CA ARG A 62 17.82 10.21 -8.66
C ARG A 62 19.06 10.02 -9.56
N LYS A 63 19.41 11.07 -10.32
CA LYS A 63 20.53 11.06 -11.27
C LYS A 63 21.47 12.23 -10.98
N GLY A 64 22.78 11.97 -11.09
CA GLY A 64 23.83 12.99 -10.99
C GLY A 64 24.86 12.68 -9.92
N ASP A 65 25.82 13.58 -9.80
CA ASP A 65 27.01 13.40 -8.93
C ASP A 65 26.93 14.19 -7.62
N PHE A 66 25.94 15.07 -7.49
CA PHE A 66 25.72 15.92 -6.33
C PHE A 66 24.25 15.91 -5.92
N PHE A 67 23.97 15.45 -4.72
CA PHE A 67 22.62 15.46 -4.12
C PHE A 67 22.60 16.39 -2.92
N THR A 68 21.51 17.14 -2.77
CA THR A 68 21.31 17.97 -1.58
C THR A 68 21.19 17.08 -0.36
N GLN A 69 22.02 17.31 0.66
CA GLN A 69 21.98 16.61 1.95
C GLN A 69 20.86 17.17 2.85
N ALA A 70 19.65 17.24 2.32
CA ALA A 70 18.46 17.64 3.04
C ALA A 70 17.39 16.55 2.91
N ILE A 71 16.67 16.31 4.01
CA ILE A 71 15.51 15.43 4.01
C ILE A 71 14.43 16.08 3.13
N GLU A 72 13.90 15.31 2.18
CA GLU A 72 12.85 15.76 1.28
C GLU A 72 11.62 14.85 1.45
N THR A 73 10.42 15.41 1.52
CA THR A 73 9.17 14.63 1.53
C THR A 73 8.33 14.98 0.32
N LYS A 74 7.79 13.96 -0.35
CA LYS A 74 6.88 14.12 -1.50
C LYS A 74 5.61 13.34 -1.27
N GLU A 75 4.49 13.92 -1.71
CA GLU A 75 3.23 13.19 -1.84
C GLU A 75 2.97 12.89 -3.31
N VAL A 76 2.70 11.63 -3.61
CA VAL A 76 2.30 11.17 -4.94
C VAL A 76 1.04 10.33 -4.82
N THR A 77 0.29 10.23 -5.91
CA THR A 77 -1.03 9.59 -5.91
C THR A 77 -1.24 8.83 -7.21
N THR A 78 -1.93 7.70 -7.14
CA THR A 78 -2.32 6.95 -8.35
C THR A 78 -3.43 7.67 -9.11
N GLU A 79 -3.48 7.47 -10.42
CA GLU A 79 -4.53 8.07 -11.25
C GLU A 79 -5.80 7.21 -11.26
N GLU A 80 -5.64 5.92 -11.00
CA GLU A 80 -6.73 4.94 -10.94
C GLU A 80 -6.89 4.36 -9.54
N LYS A 81 -8.06 3.77 -9.29
CA LYS A 81 -8.36 3.07 -8.05
C LYS A 81 -7.76 1.67 -8.10
N LEU A 82 -7.03 1.28 -7.06
CA LEU A 82 -6.31 0.01 -6.96
C LEU A 82 -6.57 -0.64 -5.60
N SER A 83 -6.39 -1.96 -5.51
CA SER A 83 -6.45 -2.73 -4.26
C SER A 83 -5.16 -3.55 -4.03
N PRO A 84 -3.99 -2.91 -3.90
CA PRO A 84 -2.74 -3.63 -3.70
C PRO A 84 -2.71 -4.31 -2.33
N LYS A 85 -2.14 -5.51 -2.26
CA LYS A 85 -1.85 -6.18 -0.97
C LYS A 85 -0.64 -5.56 -0.27
N ARG A 86 0.24 -4.92 -1.04
CA ARG A 86 1.47 -4.31 -0.54
C ARG A 86 1.81 -3.07 -1.37
N VAL A 87 2.35 -2.05 -0.70
CA VAL A 87 2.82 -0.82 -1.33
C VAL A 87 4.31 -0.66 -1.03
N ILE A 88 5.11 -0.37 -2.05
CA ILE A 88 6.54 -0.12 -1.90
C ILE A 88 6.97 1.15 -2.62
N MET A 89 8.01 1.77 -2.09
CA MET A 89 8.76 2.85 -2.72
C MET A 89 10.05 2.27 -3.31
N GLU A 90 10.24 2.41 -4.61
CA GLU A 90 11.48 2.05 -5.31
C GLU A 90 12.24 3.32 -5.66
N VAL A 91 13.51 3.42 -5.26
CA VAL A 91 14.37 4.56 -5.56
C VAL A 91 15.59 4.08 -6.34
N ILE A 92 15.71 4.56 -7.58
CA ILE A 92 16.84 4.27 -8.46
C ILE A 92 17.81 5.45 -8.36
N THR A 93 19.00 5.23 -7.81
CA THR A 93 20.06 6.24 -7.73
C THR A 93 21.23 5.82 -8.62
N ASN A 94 21.47 6.53 -9.72
CA ASN A 94 22.55 6.23 -10.67
C ASN A 94 22.60 4.74 -11.10
N GLY A 95 21.44 4.11 -11.28
CA GLY A 95 21.29 2.70 -11.66
C GLY A 95 21.25 1.71 -10.49
N GLU A 96 21.60 2.12 -9.27
CA GLU A 96 21.41 1.30 -8.06
C GLU A 96 19.97 1.41 -7.58
N THR A 97 19.29 0.29 -7.37
CA THR A 97 17.89 0.25 -6.94
C THR A 97 17.78 -0.10 -5.47
N LYS A 98 17.00 0.68 -4.72
CA LYS A 98 16.61 0.38 -3.33
C LYS A 98 15.10 0.39 -3.18
N THR A 99 14.57 -0.55 -2.40
CA THR A 99 13.14 -0.67 -2.15
C THR A 99 12.83 -0.53 -0.67
N TYR A 100 11.78 0.20 -0.36
CA TYR A 100 11.32 0.48 0.99
C TYR A 100 9.84 0.13 1.08
N GLU A 101 9.46 -0.66 2.08
CA GLU A 101 8.08 -1.04 2.29
C GLU A 101 7.30 0.14 2.90
N ALA A 102 6.12 0.42 2.34
CA ALA A 102 5.29 1.50 2.82
C ALA A 102 4.35 1.01 3.92
N LYS A 103 4.25 1.76 5.00
CA LYS A 103 3.34 1.52 6.11
C LYS A 103 1.98 2.15 5.78
N PHE A 104 0.92 1.39 5.97
CA PHE A 104 -0.43 1.92 5.93
C PHE A 104 -0.66 2.87 7.10
N ILE A 105 -1.20 4.06 6.81
CA ILE A 105 -1.42 5.12 7.80
C ILE A 105 -2.90 5.31 8.07
N ASP A 106 -3.70 5.49 7.02
CA ASP A 106 -5.13 5.80 7.12
C ASP A 106 -5.88 5.43 5.84
N GLU A 107 -7.20 5.28 5.92
CA GLU A 107 -8.08 5.14 4.76
C GLU A 107 -9.38 5.93 4.90
N SER A 108 -9.83 6.47 3.76
CA SER A 108 -11.17 6.99 3.55
C SER A 108 -11.92 6.12 2.53
N GLU A 109 -13.14 6.54 2.16
CA GLU A 109 -13.92 5.85 1.12
C GLU A 109 -13.21 5.84 -0.24
N GLU A 110 -12.42 6.87 -0.53
CA GLU A 110 -11.81 7.06 -1.84
C GLU A 110 -10.29 6.91 -1.85
N VAL A 111 -9.62 7.12 -0.72
CA VAL A 111 -8.16 7.22 -0.65
C VAL A 111 -7.60 6.30 0.43
N ALA A 112 -6.54 5.56 0.12
CA ALA A 112 -5.70 4.89 1.12
C ALA A 112 -4.33 5.58 1.18
N LEU A 113 -3.92 5.98 2.38
CA LEU A 113 -2.66 6.69 2.64
C LEU A 113 -1.59 5.75 3.17
N TYR A 114 -0.43 5.81 2.53
CA TYR A 114 0.77 5.06 2.91
C TYR A 114 1.95 6.01 3.14
N GLU A 115 2.90 5.61 3.98
CA GLU A 115 4.15 6.32 4.22
C GLU A 115 5.35 5.38 4.02
N ALA A 116 6.37 5.83 3.30
CA ALA A 116 7.64 5.11 3.15
C ALA A 116 8.81 6.08 3.36
N SER A 117 9.91 5.60 3.94
CA SER A 117 11.04 6.44 4.33
C SER A 117 12.39 5.77 4.09
N GLU A 118 13.36 6.51 3.54
CA GLU A 118 14.77 6.12 3.45
C GLU A 118 15.53 6.27 4.81
N LEU A 119 14.83 6.66 5.88
CA LEU A 119 15.42 6.91 7.20
C LEU A 119 15.31 5.72 8.16
N GLU A 120 14.56 4.68 7.78
CA GLU A 120 14.36 3.47 8.58
C GLU A 120 15.44 2.40 8.34
#